data_AF-A0A6A1V1B1-F1
#
_entry.id   AF-A0A6A1V1B1-F1
#
_cell.length_a   1.000
_cell.length_b   1.000
_cell.length_c   1.000
_cell.angle_alpha   90.00
_cell.angle_beta   90.00
_cell.angle_gamma   90.00
#
_symmetry.space_group_name_H-M   'P 1'
#
loop_
_entity.id
_entity.type
_entity.pdbx_description
1 polymer ?
#
loop_
_entity_poly.entity_id
_entity_poly.type
_entity_poly.pdbx_seq_one_letter_code
_entity_poly.pdbx_strand_id
1 'polypeptide(L)'
;MAKCSRASSSSSTQQRSLTTTVVAERMACSLASASDPSPLQKFCVATKDYVELVNGKLCSDLKDAKADDFFFSGLDKSRDTTNRHGSNVTAVNVDNLAGLNTLGISVARIDFAPYGLNLPNTHPCATEQLESWSDHDSQRSLWHNPPINSYVLTKAFQVDKNVINYLEQQFK
;
A
#
# COMPACT_ATOMS: atom_id res chain seq x y z
N MET A 1 18.35 1.56 2.44
CA MET A 1 17.17 2.22 1.83
C MET A 1 16.97 1.64 0.44
N ALA A 2 16.08 0.68 0.29
CA ALA A 2 15.73 0.13 -1.03
C ALA A 2 14.65 1.01 -1.67
N LYS A 3 14.86 1.45 -2.91
CA LYS A 3 13.84 2.15 -3.72
C LYS A 3 12.95 1.11 -4.41
N CYS A 4 11.64 1.34 -4.43
CA CYS A 4 10.69 0.58 -5.25
C CYS A 4 10.94 0.87 -6.74
N SER A 5 11.01 -0.19 -7.56
CA SER A 5 11.18 -0.12 -9.01
C SER A 5 9.83 -0.11 -9.74
N ARG A 6 9.73 0.69 -10.81
CA ARG A 6 8.59 0.74 -11.73
C ARG A 6 8.78 -0.33 -12.82
N ALA A 7 7.73 -1.09 -13.16
CA ALA A 7 7.77 -2.05 -14.25
C ALA A 7 7.77 -1.33 -15.61
N SER A 8 8.66 -1.73 -16.53
CA SER A 8 8.76 -1.21 -17.89
C SER A 8 8.06 -2.15 -18.87
N SER A 9 7.08 -1.66 -19.64
CA SER A 9 6.47 -2.40 -20.76
C SER A 9 7.36 -2.31 -22.02
N SER A 10 7.72 -3.45 -22.60
CA SER A 10 8.52 -3.51 -23.83
C SER A 10 7.64 -3.44 -25.09
N SER A 11 7.84 -2.42 -25.93
CA SER A 11 7.32 -2.33 -27.31
C SER A 11 8.41 -2.80 -28.28
N SER A 12 8.11 -3.79 -29.12
CA SER A 12 9.02 -4.35 -30.11
C SER A 12 9.06 -3.49 -31.39
N THR A 13 10.17 -2.80 -31.64
CA THR A 13 10.48 -2.21 -32.95
C THR A 13 11.72 -2.90 -33.51
N GLN A 14 11.57 -3.54 -34.67
CA GLN A 14 12.60 -4.31 -35.37
C GLN A 14 13.56 -3.36 -36.11
N GLN A 15 14.85 -3.33 -35.72
CA GLN A 15 15.86 -2.46 -36.35
C GLN A 15 16.88 -3.28 -37.15
N ARG A 16 17.05 -2.95 -38.44
CA ARG A 16 18.00 -3.56 -39.37
C ARG A 16 19.46 -3.18 -39.04
N SER A 17 20.35 -4.15 -39.21
CA SER A 17 21.76 -4.18 -38.81
C SER A 17 22.67 -3.19 -39.55
N LEU A 18 23.34 -2.31 -38.80
CA LEU A 18 24.65 -1.73 -39.12
C LEU A 18 25.50 -1.81 -37.84
N THR A 19 26.60 -2.58 -37.90
CA THR A 19 27.46 -2.91 -36.76
C THR A 19 28.31 -1.72 -36.33
N THR A 20 27.90 -1.05 -35.25
CA THR A 20 28.76 -0.17 -34.44
C THR A 20 28.90 -0.79 -33.06
N THR A 21 30.11 -1.21 -32.69
CA THR A 21 30.39 -1.85 -31.40
C THR A 21 30.34 -0.81 -30.28
N VAL A 22 29.15 -0.55 -29.73
CA VAL A 22 28.97 0.19 -28.48
C VAL A 22 29.20 -0.81 -27.35
N VAL A 23 30.27 -0.63 -26.56
CA VAL A 23 30.48 -1.36 -25.31
C VAL A 23 29.42 -0.85 -24.31
N ALA A 24 28.28 -1.52 -24.28
CA ALA A 24 27.22 -1.25 -23.31
C ALA A 24 27.59 -1.88 -21.98
N GLU A 25 28.13 -1.08 -21.07
CA GLU A 25 28.35 -1.46 -19.68
C GLU A 25 26.99 -1.68 -19.01
N ARG A 26 26.59 -2.95 -18.90
CA ARG A 26 25.30 -3.36 -18.34
C ARG A 26 25.32 -3.10 -16.83
N MET A 27 24.77 -1.97 -16.40
CA MET A 27 24.42 -1.77 -14.99
C MET A 27 23.33 -2.78 -14.63
N ALA A 28 23.72 -3.89 -14.00
CA ALA A 28 22.79 -4.86 -13.43
C ALA A 28 22.04 -4.19 -12.27
N CYS A 29 20.84 -3.67 -12.53
CA CYS A 29 19.94 -3.25 -11.46
C CYS A 29 19.46 -4.49 -10.70
N SER A 30 19.98 -4.72 -9.51
CA SER A 30 19.44 -5.73 -8.60
C SER A 30 18.02 -5.31 -8.19
N LEU A 31 17.02 -6.14 -8.51
CA LEU A 31 15.67 -5.98 -7.98
C LEU A 31 15.69 -6.36 -6.50
N ALA A 32 15.62 -5.38 -5.60
CA ALA A 32 15.39 -5.64 -4.20
C ALA A 32 13.90 -5.96 -4.01
N SER A 33 13.59 -7.21 -3.63
CA SER A 33 12.24 -7.62 -3.22
C SER A 33 12.23 -7.79 -1.72
N ALA A 34 11.24 -7.21 -1.05
CA ALA A 34 10.97 -7.42 0.36
C ALA A 34 9.53 -7.92 0.49
N SER A 35 9.34 -8.98 1.25
CA SER A 35 8.04 -9.57 1.58
C SER A 35 8.07 -10.00 3.04
N ASP A 36 6.90 -10.27 3.61
CA ASP A 36 6.83 -10.82 4.95
C ASP A 36 7.57 -12.17 5.03
N PRO A 37 8.23 -12.48 6.16
CA PRO A 37 8.88 -13.77 6.36
C PRO A 37 7.89 -14.92 6.20
N SER A 38 8.29 -15.98 5.51
CA SER A 38 7.47 -17.19 5.40
C SER A 38 7.17 -17.78 6.79
N PRO A 39 5.95 -18.29 7.02
CA PRO A 39 5.60 -18.87 8.31
C PRO A 39 6.40 -20.15 8.57
N LEU A 40 6.92 -20.30 9.79
CA LEU A 40 7.68 -21.48 10.21
C LEU A 40 6.78 -22.66 10.63
N GLN A 41 5.48 -22.43 10.70
CA GLN A 41 4.44 -23.34 11.19
C GLN A 41 3.14 -23.10 10.43
N LYS A 42 2.11 -23.93 10.65
CA LYS A 42 0.84 -23.82 9.90
C LYS A 42 0.11 -22.50 10.10
N PHE A 43 0.05 -22.03 11.35
CA PHE A 43 -0.53 -20.75 11.71
C PHE A 43 0.09 -20.24 13.01
N CYS A 44 0.03 -18.93 13.21
CA CYS A 44 0.40 -18.24 14.44
C CYS A 44 -0.70 -17.22 14.68
N VAL A 45 -1.49 -17.36 15.74
CA VAL A 45 -2.49 -16.34 16.11
C VAL A 45 -1.77 -15.28 16.95
N ALA A 46 -1.91 -14.00 16.61
CA ALA A 46 -1.34 -12.92 17.41
C ALA A 46 -2.01 -12.82 18.79
N THR A 47 -1.25 -12.74 19.89
CA THR A 47 -1.84 -12.36 21.20
C THR A 47 -1.97 -10.86 21.35
N LYS A 48 -2.81 -10.46 22.31
CA LYS A 48 -3.11 -9.05 22.60
C LYS A 48 -2.24 -8.47 23.72
N ASP A 49 -1.56 -9.31 24.48
CA ASP A 49 -0.86 -8.96 25.71
C ASP A 49 0.66 -9.09 25.54
N TYR A 50 1.36 -7.99 25.21
CA TYR A 50 2.81 -8.02 25.06
C TYR A 50 3.52 -6.78 25.61
N VAL A 51 4.64 -7.04 26.29
CA VAL A 51 5.61 -6.04 26.80
C VAL A 51 6.87 -5.99 25.91
N GLU A 52 7.09 -7.01 25.07
CA GLU A 52 8.30 -7.15 24.26
C GLU A 52 8.05 -6.80 22.78
N LEU A 53 9.03 -6.16 22.15
CA LEU A 53 8.98 -5.71 20.76
C LEU A 53 9.65 -6.74 19.84
N VAL A 54 8.88 -7.31 18.91
CA VAL A 54 9.35 -8.22 17.86
C VAL A 54 8.95 -7.69 16.48
N ASN A 55 9.56 -8.21 15.41
CA ASN A 55 9.08 -7.93 14.05
C ASN A 55 7.79 -8.72 13.78
N GLY A 56 6.64 -8.03 13.74
CA GLY A 56 5.31 -8.63 13.67
C GLY A 56 4.60 -8.66 15.02
N LYS A 57 3.88 -9.73 15.32
CA LYS A 57 3.25 -9.99 16.62
C LYS A 57 3.73 -11.34 17.15
N LEU A 58 3.88 -11.46 18.47
CA LEU A 58 4.19 -12.75 19.08
C LEU A 58 2.98 -13.70 18.91
N CYS A 59 3.24 -15.01 18.98
CA CYS A 59 2.22 -16.05 18.81
C CYS A 59 1.59 -16.43 20.14
N SER A 60 0.29 -16.69 20.15
CA SER A 60 -0.39 -17.44 21.20
C SER A 60 -0.08 -18.93 21.12
N ASP A 61 -0.38 -19.66 22.19
CA ASP A 61 -0.29 -21.11 22.21
C ASP A 61 -1.22 -21.74 21.17
N LEU A 62 -0.72 -22.74 20.43
CA LEU A 62 -1.46 -23.40 19.34
C LEU A 62 -2.77 -24.04 19.80
N LYS A 63 -2.89 -24.37 21.08
CA LYS A 63 -4.08 -24.99 21.68
C LYS A 63 -5.21 -23.99 21.95
N ASP A 64 -4.87 -22.70 22.02
CA ASP A 64 -5.84 -21.64 22.29
C ASP A 64 -6.46 -21.09 21.01
N ALA A 65 -5.90 -21.45 19.86
CA ALA A 65 -6.39 -21.04 18.55
C ALA A 65 -7.78 -21.61 18.26
N LYS A 66 -8.68 -20.72 17.82
CA LYS A 66 -10.07 -21.02 17.49
C LYS A 66 -10.38 -20.60 16.07
N ALA A 67 -11.44 -21.16 15.50
CA ALA A 67 -11.91 -20.77 14.17
C ALA A 67 -12.21 -19.25 14.09
N ASP A 68 -12.73 -18.68 15.18
CA ASP A 68 -13.05 -17.26 15.28
C ASP A 68 -11.82 -16.34 15.15
N ASP A 69 -10.61 -16.84 15.44
CA ASP A 69 -9.38 -16.06 15.26
C ASP A 69 -9.02 -15.83 13.78
N PHE A 70 -9.64 -16.59 12.87
CA PHE A 70 -9.47 -16.52 11.42
C PHE A 70 -10.73 -16.03 10.69
N PHE A 71 -11.77 -15.67 11.44
CA PHE A 71 -13.04 -15.23 10.87
C PHE A 71 -13.23 -13.72 11.01
N PHE A 72 -13.52 -13.05 9.90
CA PHE A 72 -13.88 -11.64 9.87
C PHE A 72 -15.23 -11.47 9.18
N SER A 73 -16.22 -10.95 9.91
CA SER A 73 -17.56 -10.67 9.40
C SER A 73 -17.72 -9.21 8.96
N GLY A 74 -18.60 -8.95 8.00
CA GLY A 74 -19.02 -7.59 7.64
C GLY A 74 -18.37 -7.04 6.37
N LEU A 75 -17.42 -7.76 5.75
CA LEU A 75 -16.93 -7.41 4.41
C LEU A 75 -17.99 -7.61 3.31
N ASP A 76 -19.09 -8.29 3.60
CA ASP A 76 -20.26 -8.42 2.73
C ASP A 76 -21.12 -7.13 2.73
N LYS A 77 -21.02 -6.31 3.78
CA LYS A 77 -21.86 -5.14 3.98
C LYS A 77 -21.16 -3.89 3.51
N SER A 78 -21.87 -3.08 2.72
CA SER A 78 -21.35 -1.77 2.32
C SER A 78 -21.27 -0.83 3.52
N ARG A 79 -20.19 -0.05 3.58
CA ARG A 79 -19.94 0.93 4.64
C ARG A 79 -20.43 2.32 4.26
N ASP A 80 -20.68 3.15 5.28
CA ASP A 80 -21.11 4.53 5.11
C ASP A 80 -20.01 5.38 4.45
N THR A 81 -20.35 5.96 3.30
CA THR A 81 -19.48 6.83 2.49
C THR A 81 -19.84 8.31 2.61
N THR A 82 -20.66 8.71 3.61
CA THR A 82 -21.02 10.11 3.88
C THR A 82 -19.87 10.89 4.53
N ASN A 83 -18.79 11.08 3.76
CA ASN A 83 -17.62 11.85 4.17
C ASN A 83 -17.05 12.65 3.00
N ARG A 84 -16.09 13.54 3.27
CA ARG A 84 -15.50 14.44 2.26
C ARG A 84 -14.84 13.71 1.08
N HIS A 85 -14.45 12.45 1.27
CA HIS A 85 -13.81 11.63 0.24
C HIS A 85 -14.83 10.79 -0.54
N GLY A 86 -16.05 10.64 -0.03
CA GLY A 86 -17.06 9.78 -0.65
C GLY A 86 -16.65 8.31 -0.71
N SER A 87 -15.70 7.87 0.12
CA SER A 87 -15.20 6.49 0.14
C SER A 87 -14.97 6.00 1.57
N ASN A 88 -14.98 4.69 1.76
CA ASN A 88 -14.71 4.08 3.06
C ASN A 88 -13.90 2.79 2.87
N VAL A 89 -12.77 2.68 3.59
CA VAL A 89 -11.87 1.54 3.53
C VAL A 89 -12.07 0.69 4.78
N THR A 90 -12.57 -0.53 4.60
CA THR A 90 -12.60 -1.56 5.64
C THR A 90 -11.39 -2.47 5.46
N ALA A 91 -10.30 -2.17 6.16
CA ALA A 91 -9.09 -2.99 6.16
C ALA A 91 -9.24 -4.20 7.09
N VAL A 92 -8.67 -5.34 6.70
CA VAL A 92 -8.55 -6.58 7.47
C VAL A 92 -7.10 -6.99 7.47
N ASN A 93 -6.46 -6.84 8.62
CA ASN A 93 -5.04 -7.08 8.85
C ASN A 93 -4.84 -7.74 10.23
N VAL A 94 -3.59 -7.95 10.64
CA VAL A 94 -3.28 -8.63 11.90
C VAL A 94 -3.85 -7.93 13.15
N ASP A 95 -4.11 -6.61 13.09
CA ASP A 95 -4.60 -5.86 14.24
C ASP A 95 -6.08 -6.11 14.52
N ASN A 96 -6.86 -6.48 13.49
CA ASN A 96 -8.29 -6.80 13.64
C ASN A 96 -8.67 -8.24 13.27
N LEU A 97 -7.73 -9.02 12.73
CA LEU A 97 -7.84 -10.45 12.51
C LEU A 97 -6.53 -11.15 12.88
N ALA A 98 -6.44 -11.59 14.14
CA ALA A 98 -5.21 -12.11 14.74
C ALA A 98 -4.63 -13.34 14.02
N GLY A 99 -5.48 -14.15 13.38
CA GLY A 99 -5.08 -15.31 12.59
C GLY A 99 -4.29 -14.99 11.32
N LEU A 100 -4.25 -13.72 10.88
CA LEU A 100 -3.43 -13.31 9.73
C LEU A 100 -1.94 -13.20 10.05
N ASN A 101 -1.55 -13.25 11.33
CA ASN A 101 -0.16 -13.11 11.70
C ASN A 101 0.70 -14.19 11.02
N THR A 102 1.85 -13.79 10.47
CA THR A 102 2.80 -14.63 9.70
C THR A 102 2.31 -15.16 8.34
N LEU A 103 1.06 -14.92 7.94
CA LEU A 103 0.54 -15.43 6.66
C LEU A 103 0.93 -14.58 5.44
N GLY A 104 1.42 -13.36 5.67
CA GLY A 104 1.84 -12.45 4.59
C GLY A 104 0.69 -11.94 3.72
N ILE A 105 -0.54 -11.96 4.25
CA ILE A 105 -1.74 -11.48 3.54
C ILE A 105 -2.53 -10.50 4.42
N SER A 106 -3.16 -9.54 3.76
CA SER A 106 -4.18 -8.66 4.30
C SER A 106 -5.17 -8.34 3.19
N VAL A 107 -6.39 -7.95 3.55
CA VAL A 107 -7.47 -7.67 2.58
C VAL A 107 -8.11 -6.34 2.95
N ALA A 108 -8.55 -5.58 1.97
CA ALA A 108 -9.37 -4.39 2.22
C ALA A 108 -10.59 -4.40 1.28
N ARG A 109 -11.75 -4.00 1.81
CA ARG A 109 -12.91 -3.62 1.02
C ARG A 109 -12.98 -2.10 0.96
N ILE A 110 -13.19 -1.56 -0.23
CA ILE A 110 -13.37 -0.13 -0.44
C ILE A 110 -14.76 0.10 -1.00
N ASP A 111 -15.59 0.82 -0.24
CA ASP A 111 -16.91 1.27 -0.68
C ASP A 111 -16.81 2.71 -1.20
N PHE A 112 -17.47 2.99 -2.32
CA PHE A 112 -17.47 4.30 -2.97
C PHE A 112 -18.90 4.81 -3.15
N ALA A 113 -19.13 6.08 -2.78
CA ALA A 113 -20.24 6.87 -3.28
C ALA A 113 -20.00 7.22 -4.77
N PRO A 114 -21.04 7.69 -5.51
CA PRO A 114 -20.82 8.30 -6.82
C PRO A 114 -19.74 9.40 -6.73
N TYR A 115 -18.72 9.30 -7.60
CA TYR A 115 -17.54 10.18 -7.62
C TYR A 115 -16.65 10.14 -6.36
N GLY A 116 -16.82 9.15 -5.49
CA GLY A 116 -15.94 8.91 -4.35
C GLY A 116 -14.51 8.62 -4.77
N LEU A 117 -13.56 8.98 -3.92
CA LEU A 117 -12.12 8.86 -4.19
C LEU A 117 -11.42 8.08 -3.08
N ASN A 118 -10.63 7.09 -3.46
CA ASN A 118 -9.61 6.51 -2.59
C ASN A 118 -8.32 7.23 -2.94
N LEU A 119 -7.89 8.13 -2.05
CA LEU A 119 -6.67 8.90 -2.28
C LEU A 119 -5.51 7.92 -2.51
N PRO A 120 -4.70 8.10 -3.56
CA PRO A 120 -3.49 7.36 -3.81
C PRO A 120 -2.64 7.43 -2.58
N ASN A 121 -2.39 6.23 -2.12
CA ASN A 121 -1.57 5.91 -1.01
C ASN A 121 -0.51 4.95 -1.55
N THR A 122 0.50 4.72 -0.72
CA THR A 122 1.52 3.72 -1.01
C THR A 122 1.49 2.75 0.15
N HIS A 123 1.46 1.45 -0.16
CA HIS A 123 1.71 0.38 0.80
C HIS A 123 3.21 0.03 0.75
N PRO A 124 4.05 0.53 1.68
CA PRO A 124 5.51 0.45 1.52
C PRO A 124 6.07 -0.98 1.62
N CYS A 125 5.30 -1.90 2.20
CA CYS A 125 5.70 -3.27 2.50
C CYS A 125 4.78 -4.32 1.87
N ALA A 126 3.86 -3.92 0.99
CA ALA A 126 2.93 -4.85 0.37
C ALA A 126 2.61 -4.41 -1.07
N THR A 127 2.35 -5.40 -1.91
CA THR A 127 1.73 -5.19 -3.22
C THR A 127 0.21 -5.31 -3.04
N GLU A 128 -0.53 -4.38 -3.63
CA GLU A 128 -2.00 -4.40 -3.62
C GLU A 128 -2.53 -4.90 -4.96
N GLN A 129 -3.44 -5.88 -4.94
CA GLN A 129 -4.23 -6.28 -6.10
C GLN A 129 -5.66 -5.76 -5.91
N LEU A 130 -6.04 -4.77 -6.71
CA LEU A 130 -7.37 -4.17 -6.70
C LEU A 130 -8.24 -4.79 -7.78
N GLU A 131 -9.39 -5.33 -7.38
CA GLU A 131 -10.44 -5.79 -8.27
C GLU A 131 -11.63 -4.84 -8.15
N SER A 132 -11.82 -4.00 -9.18
CA SER A 132 -12.94 -3.06 -9.25
C SER A 132 -13.97 -3.54 -10.25
N TRP A 133 -15.25 -3.38 -9.89
CA TRP A 133 -16.40 -3.64 -10.76
C TRP A 133 -16.88 -2.36 -11.47
N SER A 134 -16.18 -1.23 -11.31
CA SER A 134 -16.54 0.07 -11.87
C SER A 134 -15.30 0.93 -12.17
N ASP A 135 -15.40 1.80 -13.17
CA ASP A 135 -14.33 2.76 -13.52
C ASP A 135 -14.25 3.84 -12.43
N HIS A 136 -13.15 3.85 -11.67
CA HIS A 136 -12.88 4.85 -10.63
C HIS A 136 -11.57 5.58 -10.90
N ASP A 137 -11.57 6.90 -10.72
CA ASP A 137 -10.40 7.74 -10.88
C ASP A 137 -9.66 7.89 -9.53
N SER A 138 -8.35 7.63 -9.51
CA SER A 138 -7.53 7.67 -8.28
C SER A 138 -6.65 8.94 -8.27
N GLN A 139 -6.84 9.84 -7.29
CA GLN A 139 -6.29 11.22 -7.29
C GLN A 139 -5.25 11.52 -6.20
N ARG A 140 -3.96 11.70 -6.56
CA ARG A 140 -2.79 11.62 -5.64
C ARG A 140 -2.75 12.68 -4.52
N SER A 141 -2.66 12.24 -3.26
CA SER A 141 -2.37 13.11 -2.11
C SER A 141 -0.92 12.99 -1.66
N LEU A 142 -0.30 14.12 -1.35
CA LEU A 142 1.13 14.25 -1.04
C LEU A 142 1.39 14.83 0.36
N TRP A 143 0.32 15.03 1.13
CA TRP A 143 0.39 15.75 2.40
C TRP A 143 0.72 14.80 3.54
N HIS A 144 1.80 15.10 4.26
CA HIS A 144 2.29 14.33 5.39
C HIS A 144 2.17 15.14 6.69
N ASN A 145 2.17 14.46 7.83
CA ASN A 145 2.20 15.08 9.16
C ASN A 145 3.51 14.68 9.88
N PRO A 146 4.43 15.62 10.19
CA PRO A 146 4.31 17.07 10.04
C PRO A 146 4.35 17.56 8.57
N PRO A 147 3.78 18.75 8.27
CA PRO A 147 3.76 19.30 6.92
C PRO A 147 5.16 19.44 6.32
N ILE A 148 5.29 19.11 5.02
CA ILE A 148 6.54 19.30 4.27
C ILE A 148 6.79 20.80 4.12
N ASN A 149 8.05 21.22 4.19
CA ASN A 149 8.40 22.64 4.04
C ASN A 149 7.89 23.20 2.69
N SER A 150 7.11 24.28 2.75
CA SER A 150 6.52 24.95 1.58
C SER A 150 7.54 25.31 0.48
N TYR A 151 8.79 25.66 0.83
CA TYR A 151 9.84 25.93 -0.14
C TYR A 151 10.25 24.70 -0.96
N VAL A 152 10.24 23.51 -0.33
CA VAL A 152 10.51 22.25 -1.03
C VAL A 152 9.38 21.96 -2.00
N LEU A 153 8.13 22.17 -1.60
CA LEU A 153 6.95 21.92 -2.43
C LEU A 153 6.87 22.88 -3.62
N THR A 154 7.08 24.19 -3.42
CA THR A 154 7.08 25.16 -4.53
C THR A 154 8.16 24.85 -5.55
N LYS A 155 9.35 24.41 -5.11
CA LYS A 155 10.43 23.97 -6.01
C LYS A 155 10.11 22.65 -6.71
N ALA A 156 9.54 21.67 -6.00
CA ALA A 156 9.22 20.35 -6.56
C ALA A 156 8.10 20.41 -7.61
N PHE A 157 7.04 21.18 -7.34
CA PHE A 157 5.87 21.30 -8.21
C PHE A 157 5.95 22.48 -9.18
N GLN A 158 6.95 23.36 -9.03
CA GLN A 158 7.12 24.57 -9.85
C GLN A 158 5.89 25.48 -9.82
N VAL A 159 5.30 25.67 -8.63
CA VAL A 159 4.13 26.52 -8.40
C VAL A 159 4.38 27.54 -7.29
N ASP A 160 3.55 28.58 -7.22
CA ASP A 160 3.65 29.62 -6.20
C ASP A 160 3.24 29.14 -4.81
N LYS A 161 3.77 29.81 -3.78
CA LYS A 161 3.48 29.52 -2.37
C LYS A 161 1.99 29.64 -2.03
N ASN A 162 1.26 30.54 -2.70
CA ASN A 162 -0.18 30.70 -2.50
C ASN A 162 -0.96 29.47 -2.95
N VAL A 163 -0.53 28.81 -4.03
CA VAL A 163 -1.12 27.55 -4.51
C VAL A 163 -0.84 26.43 -3.51
N ILE A 164 0.40 26.33 -3.00
CA ILE A 164 0.75 25.35 -1.98
C ILE A 164 -0.08 25.55 -0.70
N ASN A 165 -0.20 26.79 -0.21
CA ASN A 165 -0.99 27.11 0.98
C ASN A 165 -2.48 26.77 0.78
N TYR A 166 -3.03 27.08 -0.40
CA TYR A 166 -4.41 26.73 -0.75
C TYR A 166 -4.62 25.21 -0.74
N LEU A 167 -3.71 24.46 -1.39
CA LEU A 167 -3.80 23.01 -1.41
C LEU A 167 -3.65 22.41 -0.01
N GLU A 168 -2.73 22.89 0.83
CA GLU A 168 -2.61 22.44 2.23
C GLU A 168 -3.92 22.60 3.01
N GLN A 169 -4.69 23.67 2.77
CA GLN A 169 -5.98 23.87 3.42
C GLN A 169 -7.04 22.87 2.97
N GLN A 170 -6.96 22.33 1.75
CA GLN A 170 -7.92 21.33 1.27
C GLN A 170 -7.74 19.96 1.94
N PHE A 171 -6.54 19.67 2.47
CA PHE A 171 -6.21 18.36 3.05
C PHE A 171 -6.02 18.36 4.56
N LYS A 172 -6.07 19.53 5.22
CA LYS A 172 -6.29 19.64 6.67
C LYS A 172 -7.67 19.14 7.07
#